data_AF-A0A7R8ZRM6-F1
#
_entry.id   AF-A0A7R8ZRM6-F1
#
_cell.length_a   1.000
_cell.length_b   1.000
_cell.length_c   1.000
_cell.angle_alpha   90.00
_cell.angle_beta   90.00
_cell.angle_gamma   90.00
#
_symmetry.space_group_name_H-M   'P 1'
#
loop_
_entity.id
_entity.type
_entity.pdbx_description
1 polymer ?
#
loop_
_entity_poly.entity_id
_entity_poly.type
_entity_poly.pdbx_seq_one_letter_code
_entity_poly.pdbx_strand_id
1 'polypeptide(L)'
;MTLGRRVPEGLNFGVALNVNNIASEAIPLIRRIRPQWNLSEIKHKQFTTGITNKLYGFYTNSDPKDTLLFRVYGEKTDLFIDREREKRNMMILCEAGEAPLYYGSFMNGLIYEFVPGQTLTTVSVRDPDKDWIRIYLQEYNGTSDVADQEVNELFRLVGKFTLLSHLFWAVWAVLQSNFSRIDFDFLGYATIRYKRYLDTKDHYLAL
;
A
#
# COMPACT_ATOMS: atom_id res chain seq x y z
N MET A 1 21.39 -11.49 4.92
CA MET A 1 20.86 -12.71 5.57
C MET A 1 20.11 -12.26 6.82
N THR A 2 18.89 -11.78 6.63
CA THR A 2 18.05 -11.20 7.69
C THR A 2 17.55 -12.35 8.56
N LEU A 3 17.88 -12.35 9.85
CA LEU A 3 17.29 -13.28 10.82
C LEU A 3 15.77 -13.18 10.67
N GLY A 4 15.13 -14.28 10.25
CA GLY A 4 13.70 -14.35 10.01
C GLY A 4 12.96 -13.80 11.21
N ARG A 5 12.21 -12.70 11.00
CA ARG A 5 11.24 -12.20 11.97
C ARG A 5 10.31 -13.38 12.23
N ARG A 6 10.41 -14.01 13.40
CA ARG A 6 9.55 -15.14 13.79
C ARG A 6 8.14 -14.58 13.90
N VAL A 7 7.31 -14.79 12.88
CA VAL A 7 5.93 -14.32 12.86
C VAL A 7 5.11 -15.35 13.66
N PRO A 8 4.52 -14.98 14.82
CA PRO A 8 3.47 -15.81 15.40
C PRO A 8 2.33 -15.91 14.38
N GLU A 9 1.64 -17.05 14.25
CA GLU A 9 0.36 -17.10 13.52
C GLU A 9 -0.49 -15.93 14.03
N GLY A 10 -0.61 -14.86 13.23
CA GLY A 10 -1.14 -13.60 13.73
C GLY A 10 -2.51 -13.82 14.39
N LEU A 11 -2.81 -13.05 15.43
CA LEU A 11 -3.98 -13.29 16.26
C LEU A 11 -5.26 -13.26 15.41
N ASN A 12 -6.11 -14.28 15.54
CA ASN A 12 -7.46 -14.24 14.99
C ASN A 12 -8.43 -13.82 16.09
N PHE A 13 -9.07 -12.66 15.91
CA PHE A 13 -9.95 -12.09 16.92
C PHE A 13 -11.41 -12.52 16.79
N GLY A 14 -11.82 -13.08 15.64
CA GLY A 14 -13.19 -13.61 15.46
C GLY A 14 -14.32 -12.60 15.65
N VAL A 15 -14.04 -11.29 15.64
CA VAL A 15 -15.02 -10.20 15.79
C VAL A 15 -15.01 -9.31 14.55
N ALA A 16 -16.13 -8.69 14.23
CA ALA A 16 -16.19 -7.60 13.25
C ALA A 16 -16.15 -6.26 13.99
N LEU A 17 -15.43 -5.28 13.44
CA LEU A 17 -15.35 -3.94 14.01
C LEU A 17 -16.28 -2.97 13.27
N ASN A 18 -17.02 -2.15 14.01
CA ASN A 18 -17.81 -1.05 13.51
C ASN A 18 -16.94 0.18 13.31
N VAL A 19 -16.85 0.65 12.08
CA VAL A 19 -16.07 1.84 11.69
C VAL A 19 -16.52 3.12 12.37
N ASN A 20 -17.80 3.23 12.76
CA ASN A 20 -18.33 4.41 13.45
C ASN A 20 -17.87 4.48 14.91
N ASN A 21 -17.53 3.33 15.50
CA ASN A 21 -17.08 3.19 16.89
C ASN A 21 -15.68 2.56 16.99
N ILE A 22 -14.88 2.68 15.94
CA ILE A 22 -13.61 1.93 15.80
C ILE A 22 -12.66 2.16 16.98
N ALA A 23 -12.68 3.37 17.56
CA ALA A 23 -11.80 3.74 18.66
C ALA A 23 -12.05 2.90 19.91
N SER A 24 -13.31 2.64 20.26
CA SER A 24 -13.68 1.81 21.41
C SER A 24 -13.61 0.33 21.08
N GLU A 25 -14.01 -0.08 19.88
CA GLU A 25 -14.01 -1.49 19.47
C GLU A 25 -12.61 -2.07 19.25
N ALA A 26 -11.61 -1.24 18.94
CA ALA A 26 -10.23 -1.69 18.80
C ALA A 26 -9.55 -1.99 20.15
N ILE A 27 -10.02 -1.43 21.28
CA ILE A 27 -9.35 -1.52 22.59
C ILE A 27 -9.10 -2.98 23.04
N PRO A 28 -10.08 -3.91 22.97
CA PRO A 28 -9.84 -5.30 23.38
C PRO A 28 -8.77 -6.00 22.53
N LEU A 29 -8.66 -5.64 21.25
CA LEU A 29 -7.69 -6.18 20.31
C LEU A 29 -6.30 -5.61 20.58
N ILE A 30 -6.21 -4.28 20.76
CA ILE A 30 -4.98 -3.58 21.13
C ILE A 30 -4.41 -4.15 22.42
N ARG A 31 -5.24 -4.36 23.46
CA ARG A 31 -4.79 -4.94 24.74
C ARG A 31 -4.14 -6.32 24.59
N ARG A 32 -4.56 -7.12 23.60
CA ARG A 32 -3.96 -8.43 23.33
C ARG A 32 -2.65 -8.34 22.55
N ILE A 33 -2.50 -7.33 21.69
CA ILE A 33 -1.31 -7.11 20.85
C ILE A 33 -0.23 -6.31 21.60
N ARG A 34 -0.65 -5.39 22.47
CA ARG A 34 0.15 -4.44 23.25
C ARG A 34 -0.37 -4.38 24.70
N PRO A 35 -0.18 -5.43 25.50
CA PRO A 35 -0.65 -5.47 26.90
C PRO A 35 -0.02 -4.39 27.79
N GLN A 36 1.14 -3.87 27.40
CA GLN A 36 1.88 -2.82 28.11
C GLN A 36 1.34 -1.40 27.86
N TRP A 37 0.47 -1.20 26.87
CA TRP A 37 -0.07 0.13 26.57
C TRP A 37 -1.06 0.60 27.64
N ASN A 38 -0.92 1.86 28.07
CA ASN A 38 -1.92 2.51 28.90
C ASN A 38 -3.14 2.87 28.05
N LEU A 39 -4.29 2.25 28.35
CA LEU A 39 -5.51 2.41 27.57
C LEU A 39 -6.04 3.86 27.56
N SER A 40 -5.77 4.66 28.61
CA SER A 40 -6.20 6.06 28.67
C SER A 40 -5.39 7.00 27.78
N GLU A 41 -4.22 6.56 27.31
CA GLU A 41 -3.31 7.35 26.48
C GLU A 41 -3.39 7.00 24.99
N ILE A 42 -4.21 6.01 24.64
CA ILE A 42 -4.38 5.58 23.25
C ILE A 42 -5.04 6.70 22.46
N LYS A 43 -4.33 7.14 21.43
CA LYS A 43 -4.80 8.04 20.39
C LYS A 43 -5.03 7.26 19.11
N HIS A 44 -5.87 7.81 18.24
CA HIS A 44 -6.08 7.23 16.92
C HIS A 44 -6.15 8.30 15.84
N LYS A 45 -5.80 7.92 14.61
CA LYS A 45 -5.90 8.75 13.42
C LYS A 45 -6.44 7.93 12.25
N GLN A 46 -7.41 8.45 11.53
CA GLN A 46 -7.85 7.88 10.26
C GLN A 46 -6.99 8.40 9.11
N PHE A 47 -6.57 7.50 8.21
CA PHE A 47 -5.91 7.85 6.96
C PHE A 47 -6.95 7.85 5.83
N THR A 48 -7.05 8.95 5.08
CA THR A 48 -8.13 9.21 4.12
C THR A 48 -7.74 8.96 2.65
N THR A 49 -6.53 8.48 2.39
CA THR A 49 -5.98 8.36 1.03
C THR A 49 -6.37 7.07 0.28
N GLY A 50 -7.01 6.12 0.96
CA GLY A 50 -7.48 4.87 0.34
C GLY A 50 -8.82 5.02 -0.36
N ILE A 51 -8.98 4.36 -1.52
CA ILE A 51 -10.25 4.36 -2.28
C ILE A 51 -11.29 3.48 -1.58
N THR A 52 -10.90 2.28 -1.15
CA THR A 52 -11.88 1.24 -0.78
C THR A 52 -11.80 0.82 0.68
N ASN A 53 -10.60 0.75 1.27
CA ASN A 53 -10.43 0.32 2.67
C ASN A 53 -10.28 1.54 3.58
N LYS A 54 -10.81 1.44 4.80
CA LYS A 54 -10.59 2.44 5.84
C LYS A 54 -9.40 2.03 6.69
N LEU A 55 -8.43 2.93 6.86
CA LEU A 55 -7.21 2.66 7.61
C LEU A 55 -7.15 3.57 8.84
N TYR A 56 -6.94 2.96 10.01
CA TYR A 56 -6.85 3.64 11.29
C TYR A 56 -5.53 3.29 11.97
N GLY A 57 -4.76 4.29 12.37
CA GLY A 57 -3.56 4.11 13.19
C GLY A 57 -3.89 4.35 14.64
N PHE A 58 -3.52 3.42 15.51
CA PHE A 58 -3.63 3.53 16.97
C PHE A 58 -2.23 3.60 17.57
N TYR A 59 -2.00 4.57 18.44
CA TYR A 59 -0.67 4.86 19.00
C TYR A 59 -0.79 5.54 20.36
N THR A 60 0.26 5.46 21.17
CA THR A 60 0.44 6.30 22.35
C THR A 60 1.48 7.38 22.05
N ASN A 61 1.84 8.26 22.99
CA ASN A 61 2.88 9.27 22.77
C ASN A 61 4.32 8.69 22.70
N SER A 62 4.47 7.38 22.55
CA SER A 62 5.73 6.66 22.43
C SER A 62 6.31 6.73 21.01
N ASP A 63 7.16 5.76 20.65
CA ASP A 63 7.75 5.59 19.32
C ASP A 63 6.67 5.37 18.24
N PRO A 64 6.68 6.15 17.12
CA PRO A 64 5.82 5.91 15.96
C PRO A 64 5.85 4.47 15.43
N LYS A 65 6.97 3.76 15.55
CA LYS A 65 7.09 2.34 15.13
C LYS A 65 6.20 1.40 15.94
N ASP A 66 5.77 1.81 17.13
CA ASP A 66 4.86 1.01 17.95
C ASP A 66 3.40 1.12 17.50
N THR A 67 3.09 2.03 16.58
CA THR A 67 1.74 2.26 16.06
C THR A 67 1.16 1.00 15.40
N LEU A 68 -0.09 0.69 15.74
CA LEU A 68 -0.86 -0.40 15.13
C LEU A 68 -1.77 0.15 14.02
N LEU A 69 -1.67 -0.40 12.82
CA LEU A 69 -2.57 -0.09 11.71
C LEU A 69 -3.70 -1.10 11.64
N PHE A 70 -4.93 -0.61 11.76
CA PHE A 70 -6.18 -1.34 11.56
C PHE A 70 -6.72 -1.00 10.18
N ARG A 71 -6.64 -1.97 9.26
CA ARG A 71 -7.24 -1.89 7.92
C ARG A 71 -8.57 -2.59 7.94
N VAL A 72 -9.65 -1.82 7.89
CA VAL A 72 -11.02 -2.33 7.77
C VAL A 72 -11.36 -2.43 6.28
N TYR A 73 -11.84 -3.59 5.85
CA TYR A 73 -12.19 -3.84 4.45
C TYR A 73 -13.36 -2.95 4.00
N GLY A 74 -13.31 -2.50 2.75
CA GLY A 74 -14.42 -1.79 2.12
C GLY A 74 -15.64 -2.68 1.92
N GLU A 75 -16.83 -2.10 1.96
CA GLU A 75 -18.07 -2.85 1.71
C GLU A 75 -18.05 -3.54 0.34
N LYS A 76 -18.47 -4.81 0.30
CA LYS A 76 -18.62 -5.64 -0.91
C LYS A 76 -17.33 -5.90 -1.70
N THR A 77 -16.16 -5.60 -1.13
CA THR A 77 -14.88 -5.84 -1.81
C THR A 77 -14.49 -7.33 -1.81
N ASP A 78 -15.05 -8.11 -0.89
CA ASP A 78 -14.96 -9.57 -0.82
C ASP A 78 -15.56 -10.29 -2.05
N LEU A 79 -16.45 -9.65 -2.81
CA LEU A 79 -16.98 -10.20 -4.07
C LEU A 79 -15.89 -10.45 -5.13
N PHE A 80 -14.75 -9.75 -5.02
CA PHE A 80 -13.64 -9.82 -5.97
C PHE A 80 -12.31 -10.18 -5.30
N ILE A 81 -12.25 -10.18 -3.97
CA ILE A 81 -11.00 -10.37 -3.21
C ILE A 81 -11.17 -11.55 -2.25
N ASP A 82 -10.38 -12.60 -2.50
CA ASP A 82 -10.22 -13.72 -1.59
C ASP A 82 -9.39 -13.29 -0.36
N ARG A 83 -10.06 -13.15 0.80
CA ARG A 83 -9.44 -12.68 2.06
C ARG A 83 -8.46 -13.67 2.66
N GLU A 84 -8.68 -14.95 2.45
CA GLU A 84 -7.77 -15.97 2.92
C GLU A 84 -6.47 -15.94 2.12
N ARG A 85 -6.56 -15.72 0.80
CA ARG A 85 -5.37 -15.46 -0.03
C ARG A 85 -4.68 -14.14 0.33
N GLU A 86 -5.42 -13.06 0.53
CA GLU A 86 -4.85 -11.76 0.94
C GLU A 86 -4.07 -11.91 2.26
N LYS A 87 -4.69 -12.55 3.26
CA LYS A 87 -4.07 -12.84 4.56
C LYS A 87 -2.83 -13.74 4.40
N ARG A 88 -2.94 -14.83 3.65
CA ARG A 88 -1.82 -15.76 3.41
C ARG A 88 -0.63 -15.05 2.76
N ASN A 89 -0.89 -14.26 1.72
CA ASN A 89 0.17 -13.51 1.04
C ASN A 89 0.84 -12.50 1.97
N MET A 90 0.06 -11.81 2.81
CA MET A 90 0.60 -10.88 3.80
C MET A 90 1.53 -11.58 4.79
N MET A 91 1.14 -12.75 5.30
CA MET A 91 1.97 -13.53 6.22
C MET A 91 3.27 -14.00 5.56
N ILE A 92 3.19 -14.55 4.34
CA ILE A 92 4.37 -15.01 3.59
C ILE A 92 5.36 -13.86 3.34
N LEU A 93 4.86 -12.69 2.92
CA LEU A 93 5.72 -11.53 2.69
C LEU A 93 6.32 -10.99 3.99
N CYS A 94 5.56 -11.02 5.10
CA CYS A 94 6.06 -10.64 6.42
C CYS A 94 7.18 -11.57 6.89
N GLU A 95 7.05 -12.88 6.68
CA GLU A 95 8.09 -13.87 6.98
C GLU A 95 9.35 -13.65 6.15
N ALA A 96 9.19 -13.27 4.88
CA ALA A 96 10.29 -12.89 4.00
C ALA A 96 10.96 -11.55 4.38
N GLY A 97 10.33 -10.75 5.24
CA GLY A 97 10.79 -9.40 5.57
C GLY A 97 10.42 -8.34 4.54
N GLU A 98 9.56 -8.67 3.58
CA GLU A 98 9.13 -7.82 2.45
C GLU A 98 7.78 -7.13 2.71
N ALA A 99 7.19 -7.34 3.89
CA ALA A 99 5.98 -6.66 4.34
C ALA A 99 6.09 -6.26 5.81
N PRO A 100 5.28 -5.26 6.25
CA PRO A 100 5.20 -4.88 7.66
C PRO A 100 4.79 -6.06 8.54
N LEU A 101 5.20 -6.04 9.82
CA LEU A 101 4.82 -7.07 10.77
C LEU A 101 3.31 -7.27 10.81
N TYR A 102 2.89 -8.52 10.63
CA TYR A 102 1.50 -8.92 10.73
C TYR A 102 1.13 -9.27 12.18
N TYR A 103 0.20 -8.53 12.78
CA TYR A 103 -0.23 -8.77 14.16
C TYR A 103 -1.47 -9.66 14.25
N GLY A 104 -2.35 -9.62 13.24
CA GLY A 104 -3.56 -10.43 13.24
C GLY A 104 -4.65 -9.99 12.29
N SER A 105 -5.80 -10.66 12.38
CA SER A 105 -7.02 -10.37 11.62
C SER A 105 -8.25 -10.37 12.50
N PHE A 106 -9.21 -9.55 12.11
CA PHE A 106 -10.58 -9.58 12.60
C PHE A 106 -11.52 -9.84 11.40
N MET A 107 -12.79 -10.16 11.61
CA MET A 107 -13.68 -10.67 10.56
C MET A 107 -13.77 -9.77 9.33
N ASN A 108 -13.65 -8.45 9.52
CA ASN A 108 -13.70 -7.46 8.46
C ASN A 108 -12.40 -6.65 8.32
N GLY A 109 -11.23 -7.23 8.63
CA GLY A 109 -9.97 -6.52 8.40
C GLY A 109 -8.70 -7.16 8.96
N LEU A 110 -7.60 -6.41 8.87
CA LEU A 110 -6.25 -6.81 9.25
C LEU A 110 -5.63 -5.80 10.22
N ILE A 111 -4.68 -6.28 11.02
CA ILE A 111 -3.85 -5.47 11.91
C ILE A 111 -2.38 -5.73 11.61
N TYR A 112 -1.63 -4.67 11.30
CA TYR A 112 -0.21 -4.76 10.95
C TYR A 112 0.57 -3.51 11.40
N GLU A 113 1.90 -3.60 11.31
CA GLU A 113 2.83 -2.54 11.68
C GLU A 113 2.67 -1.28 10.84
N PHE A 114 2.74 -0.14 11.52
CA PHE A 114 2.98 1.14 10.86
C PHE A 114 4.44 1.25 10.45
N VAL A 115 4.69 1.42 9.16
CA VAL A 115 6.04 1.73 8.66
C VAL A 115 6.18 3.25 8.61
N PRO A 116 7.02 3.86 9.46
CA PRO A 116 7.27 5.28 9.41
C PRO A 116 7.99 5.63 8.11
N GLY A 117 7.49 6.65 7.42
CA GLY A 117 8.07 7.11 6.17
C GLY A 117 7.20 8.16 5.52
N GLN A 118 7.72 8.74 4.45
CA GLN A 118 6.99 9.66 3.61
C GLN A 118 6.48 8.91 2.38
N THR A 119 5.16 8.95 2.16
CA THR A 119 4.60 8.40 0.92
C THR A 119 4.97 9.30 -0.25
N LEU A 120 5.26 8.68 -1.39
CA LEU A 120 5.42 9.41 -2.63
C LEU A 120 4.13 10.15 -2.99
N THR A 121 4.28 11.37 -3.48
CA THR A 121 3.19 12.20 -3.98
C THR A 121 3.26 12.27 -5.49
N THR A 122 2.18 12.71 -6.14
CA THR A 122 2.22 12.91 -7.60
C THR A 122 3.25 13.97 -8.02
N VAL A 123 3.66 14.86 -7.11
CA VAL A 123 4.75 15.82 -7.34
C VAL A 123 6.10 15.14 -7.20
N SER A 124 6.34 14.42 -6.09
CA SER A 124 7.64 13.80 -5.83
C SER A 124 8.00 12.71 -6.84
N VAL A 125 7.03 11.98 -7.39
CA VAL A 125 7.31 11.00 -8.47
C VAL A 125 7.65 11.63 -9.81
N ARG A 126 7.34 12.92 -10.00
CA ARG A 126 7.66 13.69 -11.23
C ARG A 126 8.87 14.58 -11.06
N ASP A 127 9.57 14.44 -9.93
CA ASP A 127 10.75 15.23 -9.64
C ASP A 127 11.81 15.05 -10.74
N PRO A 128 12.27 16.12 -11.41
CA PRO A 128 13.28 16.03 -12.45
C PRO A 128 14.63 15.47 -11.95
N ASP A 129 14.93 15.66 -10.67
CA ASP A 129 16.17 15.24 -10.01
C ASP A 129 16.13 13.76 -9.61
N LYS A 130 14.97 13.10 -9.77
CA LYS A 130 14.76 11.65 -9.57
C LYS A 130 15.05 11.22 -8.13
N ASP A 131 14.85 12.11 -7.16
CA ASP A 131 15.15 11.87 -5.75
C ASP A 131 14.48 10.62 -5.20
N TRP A 132 13.24 10.34 -5.62
CA TRP A 132 12.54 9.13 -5.19
C TRP A 132 13.20 7.83 -5.66
N ILE A 133 13.86 7.83 -6.84
CA ILE A 133 14.59 6.68 -7.37
C ILE A 133 15.87 6.49 -6.57
N ARG A 134 16.58 7.58 -6.27
CA ARG A 134 17.78 7.53 -5.44
C ARG A 134 17.45 7.01 -4.04
N ILE A 135 16.42 7.56 -3.39
CA ILE A 135 15.94 7.09 -2.08
C ILE A 135 15.57 5.60 -2.15
N TYR A 136 14.82 5.18 -3.18
CA TYR A 136 14.47 3.78 -3.37
C TYR A 136 15.71 2.87 -3.46
N LEU A 137 16.69 3.24 -4.28
CA LEU A 137 17.93 2.47 -4.43
C LEU A 137 18.77 2.46 -3.14
N GLN A 138 18.81 3.57 -2.40
CA GLN A 138 19.52 3.64 -1.13
C GLN A 138 18.94 2.67 -0.10
N GLU A 139 17.61 2.67 0.04
CA GLU A 139 16.90 1.76 0.94
C GLU A 139 17.02 0.29 0.47
N TYR A 140 16.85 0.04 -0.84
CA TYR A 140 16.92 -1.30 -1.41
C TYR A 140 18.31 -1.92 -1.29
N ASN A 141 19.36 -1.14 -1.56
CA ASN A 141 20.74 -1.59 -1.48
C ASN A 141 21.30 -1.54 -0.04
N GLY A 142 20.60 -0.89 0.90
CA GLY A 142 21.07 -0.69 2.27
C GLY A 142 22.30 0.21 2.38
N THR A 143 22.45 1.18 1.47
CA THR A 143 23.59 2.11 1.41
C THR A 143 23.15 3.52 1.08
N SER A 144 23.80 4.53 1.63
CA SER A 144 23.59 5.93 1.23
C SER A 144 24.31 6.29 -0.07
N ASP A 145 25.32 5.50 -0.46
CA ASP A 145 26.16 5.74 -1.64
C ASP A 145 25.57 5.04 -2.86
N VAL A 146 24.80 5.79 -3.65
CA VAL A 146 24.16 5.32 -4.89
C VAL A 146 24.62 6.21 -6.03
N ALA A 147 25.20 5.61 -7.07
CA ALA A 147 25.72 6.36 -8.20
C ALA A 147 24.60 6.92 -9.10
N ASP A 148 24.83 8.10 -9.67
CA ASP A 148 23.88 8.70 -10.63
C ASP A 148 23.62 7.81 -11.85
N GLN A 149 24.56 6.94 -12.21
CA GLN A 149 24.38 5.98 -13.28
C GLN A 149 23.26 4.97 -12.97
N GLU A 150 23.21 4.45 -11.74
CA GLU A 150 22.19 3.50 -11.29
C GLU A 150 20.80 4.17 -11.25
N VAL A 151 20.75 5.41 -10.74
CA VAL A 151 19.52 6.22 -10.73
C VAL A 151 18.98 6.40 -12.16
N ASN A 152 19.87 6.74 -13.10
CA ASN A 152 19.48 6.95 -14.50
C ASN A 152 19.06 5.65 -15.19
N GLU A 153 19.69 4.52 -14.88
CA GLU A 153 19.30 3.21 -15.42
C GLU A 153 17.91 2.79 -14.92
N LEU A 154 17.65 2.91 -13.63
CA LEU A 154 16.32 2.62 -13.09
C LEU A 154 15.27 3.61 -13.63
N PHE A 155 15.60 4.88 -13.81
CA PHE A 155 14.70 5.86 -14.42
C PHE A 155 14.32 5.49 -15.86
N ARG A 156 15.28 5.03 -16.68
CA ARG A 156 14.99 4.52 -18.04
C ARG A 156 14.01 3.36 -18.00
N LEU A 157 14.24 2.42 -17.08
CA LEU A 157 13.37 1.26 -16.91
C LEU A 157 11.95 1.69 -16.52
N VAL A 158 11.81 2.57 -15.52
CA VAL A 158 10.54 3.16 -15.09
C VAL A 158 9.82 3.88 -16.24
N GLY A 159 10.56 4.61 -17.09
CA GLY A 159 10.05 5.24 -18.29
C GLY A 159 9.41 4.23 -19.26
N LYS A 160 10.10 3.13 -19.54
CA LYS A 160 9.57 2.05 -20.40
C LYS A 160 8.33 1.37 -19.80
N PHE A 161 8.31 1.11 -18.49
CA PHE A 161 7.13 0.56 -17.82
C PHE A 161 5.96 1.54 -17.76
N THR A 162 6.23 2.85 -17.74
CA THR A 162 5.19 3.88 -17.83
C THR A 162 4.45 3.79 -19.16
N LEU A 163 5.17 3.55 -20.27
CA LEU A 163 4.55 3.31 -21.58
C LEU A 163 3.65 2.07 -21.57
N LEU A 164 4.16 0.94 -21.04
CA LEU A 164 3.38 -0.29 -20.91
C LEU A 164 2.11 -0.08 -20.08
N SER A 165 2.21 0.68 -18.98
CA SER A 165 1.07 1.02 -18.14
C SER A 165 0.02 1.86 -18.88
N HIS A 166 0.43 2.86 -19.67
CA HIS A 166 -0.51 3.65 -20.46
C HIS A 166 -1.23 2.79 -21.51
N LEU A 167 -0.51 1.94 -22.22
CA LEU A 167 -1.08 1.05 -23.23
C LEU A 167 -2.03 0.01 -22.61
N PHE A 168 -1.61 -0.65 -21.52
CA PHE A 168 -2.42 -1.63 -20.80
C PHE A 168 -3.76 -1.03 -20.37
N TRP A 169 -3.73 0.12 -19.70
CA TRP A 169 -4.94 0.76 -19.19
C TRP A 169 -5.84 1.30 -20.31
N ALA A 170 -5.28 1.69 -21.46
CA ALA A 170 -6.06 2.05 -22.64
C ALA A 170 -6.83 0.84 -23.19
N VAL A 171 -6.15 -0.29 -23.40
CA VAL A 171 -6.77 -1.53 -23.90
C VAL A 171 -7.80 -2.07 -22.91
N TRP A 172 -7.45 -2.12 -21.62
CA TRP A 172 -8.38 -2.52 -20.56
C TRP A 172 -9.67 -1.70 -20.60
N ALA A 173 -9.56 -0.39 -20.77
CA ALA A 173 -10.73 0.49 -20.80
C ALA A 173 -11.60 0.30 -22.06
N VAL A 174 -10.99 0.09 -23.24
CA VAL A 174 -11.76 -0.24 -24.47
C VAL A 174 -12.53 -1.56 -24.32
N LEU A 175 -11.92 -2.56 -23.67
CA LEU A 175 -12.63 -3.81 -23.38
C LEU A 175 -13.77 -3.55 -22.39
N GLN A 176 -13.50 -2.84 -21.29
CA GLN A 176 -14.50 -2.57 -20.26
C GLN A 176 -15.67 -1.72 -20.77
N SER A 177 -15.50 -0.86 -21.78
CA SER A 177 -16.61 -0.09 -22.34
C SER A 177 -17.73 -0.95 -22.93
N ASN A 178 -17.45 -2.22 -23.27
CA ASN A 178 -18.42 -3.15 -23.83
C ASN A 178 -18.97 -4.16 -22.81
N PHE A 179 -18.28 -4.38 -21.69
CA PHE A 179 -18.60 -5.46 -20.75
C PHE A 179 -18.93 -4.98 -19.33
N SER A 180 -18.45 -3.80 -18.94
CA SER A 180 -18.62 -3.27 -17.60
C SER A 180 -20.02 -2.69 -17.40
N ARG A 181 -20.57 -2.87 -16.20
CA ARG A 181 -21.83 -2.24 -15.77
C ARG A 181 -21.61 -1.00 -14.91
N ILE A 182 -20.35 -0.60 -14.72
CA ILE A 182 -19.99 0.57 -13.91
C ILE A 182 -20.28 1.84 -14.73
N ASP A 183 -20.94 2.81 -14.11
CA ASP A 183 -21.14 4.15 -14.67
C ASP A 183 -19.83 4.93 -14.65
N PHE A 184 -19.04 4.79 -15.71
CA PHE A 184 -17.72 5.39 -15.88
C PHE A 184 -17.42 5.61 -17.36
N ASP A 185 -16.79 6.74 -17.70
CA ASP A 185 -16.39 7.05 -19.08
C ASP A 185 -15.14 6.26 -19.49
N PHE A 186 -15.33 4.99 -19.83
CA PHE A 186 -14.27 4.09 -20.25
C PHE A 186 -13.58 4.55 -21.55
N LEU A 187 -14.33 5.05 -22.54
CA LEU A 187 -13.77 5.45 -23.82
C LEU A 187 -12.96 6.76 -23.71
N GLY A 188 -13.45 7.72 -22.93
CA GLY A 188 -12.68 8.93 -22.60
C GLY A 188 -11.39 8.59 -21.85
N TYR A 189 -11.47 7.71 -20.85
CA TYR A 189 -10.29 7.23 -20.13
C TYR A 189 -9.30 6.50 -21.07
N ALA A 190 -9.78 5.62 -21.95
CA ALA A 190 -8.96 4.92 -22.94
C ALA A 190 -8.21 5.91 -23.84
N THR A 191 -8.91 6.94 -24.31
CA THR A 191 -8.35 8.00 -25.17
C THR A 191 -7.25 8.77 -24.43
N ILE A 192 -7.49 9.16 -23.18
CA ILE A 192 -6.50 9.87 -22.35
C ILE A 192 -5.24 9.02 -22.18
N ARG A 193 -5.39 7.73 -21.85
CA ARG A 193 -4.26 6.82 -21.61
C ARG A 193 -3.47 6.54 -22.89
N TYR A 194 -4.15 6.30 -24.01
CA TYR A 194 -3.50 6.04 -25.30
C TYR A 194 -2.79 7.27 -25.85
N LYS A 195 -3.42 8.45 -25.75
CA LYS A 195 -2.77 9.71 -26.13
C LYS A 195 -1.49 9.92 -25.31
N ARG A 196 -1.54 9.71 -23.99
CA ARG A 196 -0.35 9.86 -23.15
C ARG A 196 0.77 8.87 -23.52
N TYR A 197 0.43 7.65 -23.92
CA TYR A 197 1.41 6.71 -24.49
C TYR A 197 2.09 7.32 -25.73
N LEU A 198 1.30 7.76 -26.72
CA LEU A 198 1.84 8.33 -27.96
C LEU A 198 2.71 9.57 -27.71
N ASP A 199 2.24 10.50 -26.89
CA ASP A 199 2.92 11.76 -26.58
C ASP A 199 4.28 11.55 -25.87
N THR A 200 4.48 10.42 -25.20
CA THR A 200 5.69 10.16 -24.39
C THR A 200 6.56 9.01 -24.91
N LYS A 201 6.06 8.24 -25.89
CA LYS A 201 6.72 7.04 -26.44
C LYS A 201 8.12 7.32 -26.94
N ASP A 202 8.27 8.28 -27.84
CA ASP A 202 9.55 8.54 -28.50
C ASP A 202 10.60 9.07 -27.51
N HIS A 203 10.16 9.90 -26.54
CA HIS A 203 11.03 10.35 -25.46
C HIS A 203 11.55 9.18 -24.61
N TYR A 204 10.68 8.34 -24.06
CA TYR A 204 11.09 7.26 -23.17
C TYR A 204 11.83 6.10 -23.87
N LEU A 205 11.59 5.89 -25.17
CA LEU A 205 12.35 4.90 -25.95
C LEU A 205 13.75 5.39 -26.35
N ALA A 206 13.96 6.71 -26.40
CA ALA A 206 15.25 7.32 -26.70
C ALA A 206 16.18 7.46 -25.48
N LEU A 207 15.63 7.36 -24.26
CA LEU A 207 16.41 7.37 -23.01
C LEU A 207 17.23 6.10 -22.83
#